data_AF-A0A8J3LKS0-F1
#
_entry.id   AF-A0A8J3LKS0-F1
#
_cell.length_a   1.000
_cell.length_b   1.000
_cell.length_c   1.000
_cell.angle_alpha   90.00
_cell.angle_beta   90.00
_cell.angle_gamma   90.00
#
_symmetry.space_group_name_H-M   'P 1'
#
loop_
_entity.id
_entity.type
_entity.pdbx_description
1 polymer ?
#
loop_
_entity_poly.entity_id
_entity_poly.type
_entity_poly.pdbx_seq_one_letter_code
_entity_poly.pdbx_strand_id
1 'polypeptide(L)'
;MRWSDGVRWLAESWTQSNTFAGIRTVERLGLISLDHDDAYVLAMVSGLGDRWDGQARIAALHNDPELRETVLWRVFEIEGGGEVSIANVDKYSRLEAGWAETFRALVSDGALPRDRVLTSCLRALGRDFSAYRVAWLLWVPEIGGPIDPTTKPTSWSCRCSGA
;
A
#
# COMPACT_ATOMS: atom_id res chain seq x y z
N MET A 1 21.40 3.02 17.40
CA MET A 1 19.95 3.12 17.17
C MET A 1 19.42 1.71 16.99
N ARG A 2 18.39 1.27 17.73
CA ARG A 2 17.79 -0.05 17.46
C ARG A 2 16.99 0.06 16.16
N TRP A 3 16.97 -0.99 15.34
CA TRP A 3 16.24 -0.98 14.06
C TRP A 3 14.75 -0.68 14.23
N SER A 4 14.13 -1.14 15.33
CA SER A 4 12.76 -0.81 15.70
C SER A 4 12.54 0.69 15.94
N ASP A 5 13.53 1.40 16.48
CA ASP A 5 13.45 2.87 16.65
C ASP A 5 13.47 3.56 15.28
N GLY A 6 14.23 3.01 14.32
CA GLY A 6 14.26 3.48 12.94
C GLY A 6 12.91 3.28 12.24
N VAL A 7 12.28 2.12 12.41
CA VAL A 7 10.92 1.86 11.88
C VAL A 7 9.92 2.84 12.46
N ARG A 8 9.92 3.05 13.78
CA ARG A 8 8.99 4.00 14.41
C ARG A 8 9.23 5.43 13.93
N TRP A 9 10.49 5.84 13.80
CA TRP A 9 10.81 7.16 13.26
C TRP A 9 10.29 7.34 11.83
N LEU A 10 10.45 6.34 10.96
CA LEU A 10 9.88 6.36 9.61
C LEU A 10 8.34 6.36 9.61
N ALA A 11 7.70 5.67 10.57
CA ALA A 11 6.25 5.63 10.69
C ALA A 11 5.65 7.01 11.03
N GLU A 12 6.45 7.90 11.63
CA GLU A 12 6.01 9.21 12.10
C GLU A 12 6.55 10.36 11.23
N SER A 13 7.62 10.13 10.47
CA SER A 13 8.34 11.14 9.69
C SER A 13 8.39 10.79 8.20
N TRP A 14 7.90 11.69 7.33
CA TRP A 14 8.01 11.47 5.89
C TRP A 14 9.41 11.84 5.38
N THR A 15 10.19 10.83 5.01
CA THR A 15 11.61 11.00 4.64
C THR A 15 11.85 11.50 3.22
N GLN A 16 10.82 11.48 2.37
CA GLN A 16 10.87 11.88 0.96
C GLN A 16 11.96 11.13 0.14
N SER A 17 12.50 10.03 0.67
CA SER A 17 13.63 9.28 0.14
C SER A 17 13.52 7.80 0.49
N ASN A 18 14.24 6.94 -0.25
CA ASN A 18 14.10 5.48 -0.19
C ASN A 18 14.79 4.83 1.03
N THR A 19 14.55 5.37 2.22
CA THR A 19 15.17 4.93 3.48
C THR A 19 14.72 3.54 3.93
N PHE A 20 13.48 3.14 3.64
CA PHE A 20 12.93 1.85 4.02
C PHE A 20 13.63 0.68 3.30
N ALA A 21 14.11 0.88 2.07
CA ALA A 21 14.80 -0.18 1.31
C ALA A 21 16.03 -0.74 2.04
N GLY A 22 16.74 0.10 2.80
CA GLY A 22 17.86 -0.34 3.63
C GLY A 22 17.42 -1.26 4.76
N ILE A 23 16.35 -0.91 5.47
CA ILE A 23 15.76 -1.72 6.55
C ILE A 23 15.32 -3.07 5.99
N ARG A 24 14.55 -3.06 4.89
CA ARG A 24 14.05 -4.28 4.26
C ARG A 24 15.18 -5.19 3.76
N THR A 25 16.27 -4.62 3.25
CA THR A 25 17.44 -5.39 2.80
C THR A 25 18.08 -6.14 3.97
N VAL A 26 18.31 -5.47 5.10
CA VAL A 26 18.91 -6.08 6.29
C VAL A 26 18.00 -7.16 6.89
N GLU A 27 16.68 -6.93 6.89
CA GLU A 27 15.69 -7.93 7.32
C GLU A 27 15.70 -9.17 6.41
N ARG A 28 15.67 -9.00 5.08
CA ARG A 28 15.72 -10.12 4.12
C ARG A 28 17.00 -10.95 4.19
N LEU A 29 18.09 -10.35 4.64
CA LEU A 29 19.35 -11.06 4.90
C LEU A 29 19.33 -11.82 6.24
N GLY A 30 18.24 -11.77 7.01
CA GLY A 30 18.12 -12.42 8.31
C GLY A 30 18.96 -11.78 9.41
N LEU A 31 19.45 -10.56 9.20
CA LEU A 31 20.31 -9.86 10.16
C LEU A 31 19.50 -9.20 11.28
N ILE A 32 18.20 -8.96 11.02
CA ILE A 32 17.23 -8.42 11.97
C ILE A 32 15.90 -9.14 11.79
N SER A 33 15.08 -9.17 12.84
CA SER A 33 13.68 -9.58 12.79
C SER A 33 12.83 -8.40 13.25
N LEU A 34 11.87 -7.99 12.44
CA LEU A 34 10.96 -6.89 12.74
C LEU A 34 9.53 -7.40 12.71
N ASP A 35 8.71 -6.92 13.63
CA ASP A 35 7.27 -7.17 13.57
C ASP A 35 6.68 -6.32 12.44
N HIS A 36 5.87 -6.93 11.57
CA HIS A 36 5.17 -6.23 10.49
C HIS A 36 3.90 -5.58 11.01
N ASP A 37 4.03 -4.78 12.08
CA ASP A 37 2.95 -4.03 12.72
C ASP A 37 2.58 -2.76 11.94
N ASP A 38 1.69 -1.93 12.49
CA ASP A 38 1.23 -0.71 11.82
C ASP A 38 2.37 0.29 11.57
N ALA A 39 3.34 0.36 12.48
CA ALA A 39 4.50 1.23 12.31
C ALA A 39 5.37 0.76 11.14
N TYR A 40 5.54 -0.56 10.97
CA TYR A 40 6.25 -1.11 9.82
C TYR A 40 5.55 -0.77 8.49
N VAL A 41 4.22 -0.86 8.44
CA VAL A 41 3.45 -0.49 7.23
C VAL A 41 3.59 0.99 6.93
N LEU A 42 3.48 1.86 7.95
CA LEU A 42 3.64 3.30 7.77
C LEU A 42 5.08 3.69 7.40
N ALA A 43 6.08 2.99 7.93
CA ALA A 43 7.48 3.15 7.52
C ALA A 43 7.71 2.77 6.06
N MET A 44 7.05 1.71 5.57
CA MET A 44 7.05 1.38 4.15
C MET A 44 6.37 2.49 3.33
N VAL A 45 5.20 2.97 3.77
CA VAL A 45 4.46 4.05 3.10
C VAL A 45 5.30 5.33 2.97
N SER A 46 6.05 5.69 4.02
CA SER A 46 6.82 6.93 4.08
C SER A 46 8.20 6.82 3.42
N GLY A 47 8.81 5.63 3.40
CA GLY A 47 10.22 5.45 3.08
C GLY A 47 10.52 4.50 1.93
N LEU A 48 9.52 3.89 1.28
CA LEU A 48 9.74 3.08 0.09
C LEU A 48 9.61 3.94 -1.18
N GLY A 49 10.70 4.08 -1.91
CA GLY A 49 10.84 4.98 -3.07
C GLY A 49 11.10 6.44 -2.68
N ASP A 50 11.01 7.34 -3.65
CA ASP A 50 11.13 8.78 -3.42
C ASP A 50 9.94 9.54 -4.01
N ARG A 51 9.83 10.84 -3.70
CA ARG A 51 8.68 11.69 -4.09
C ARG A 51 8.74 12.18 -5.55
N TRP A 52 9.84 11.97 -6.24
CA TRP A 52 10.13 12.44 -7.60
C TRP A 52 10.14 11.30 -8.62
N ASP A 53 10.44 10.07 -8.20
CA ASP A 53 10.49 8.85 -8.99
C ASP A 53 9.90 7.64 -8.23
N GLY A 54 8.86 7.05 -8.80
CA GLY A 54 8.18 5.87 -8.27
C GLY A 54 8.83 4.52 -8.65
N GLN A 55 9.80 4.51 -9.57
CA GLN A 55 10.37 3.27 -10.12
C GLN A 55 11.02 2.40 -9.04
N ALA A 56 11.72 3.01 -8.08
CA ALA A 56 12.31 2.28 -6.96
C ALA A 56 11.25 1.53 -6.12
N ARG A 57 10.09 2.15 -5.89
CA ARG A 57 8.97 1.53 -5.15
C ARG A 57 8.35 0.38 -5.94
N ILE A 58 8.07 0.60 -7.23
CA ILE A 58 7.52 -0.41 -8.13
C ILE A 58 8.47 -1.62 -8.20
N ALA A 59 9.76 -1.38 -8.44
CA ALA A 59 10.78 -2.43 -8.51
C ALA A 59 10.91 -3.21 -7.20
N ALA A 60 10.84 -2.53 -6.05
CA ALA A 60 10.89 -3.21 -4.75
C ALA A 60 9.70 -4.15 -4.55
N LEU A 61 8.48 -3.71 -4.85
CA LEU A 61 7.26 -4.52 -4.72
C LEU A 61 7.17 -5.65 -5.76
N HIS A 62 7.80 -5.49 -6.92
CA HIS A 62 7.97 -6.57 -7.89
C HIS A 62 8.89 -7.67 -7.39
N ASN A 63 10.07 -7.28 -6.89
CA ASN A 63 11.16 -8.18 -6.52
C ASN A 63 11.07 -8.74 -5.08
N ASP A 64 10.03 -8.36 -4.35
CA ASP A 64 9.79 -8.78 -2.96
C ASP A 64 8.35 -9.27 -2.77
N PRO A 65 8.05 -10.52 -3.17
CA PRO A 65 6.73 -11.10 -3.02
C PRO A 65 6.26 -11.17 -1.56
N GLU A 66 7.18 -11.36 -0.61
CA GLU A 66 6.84 -11.38 0.82
C GLU A 66 6.33 -9.99 1.25
N LEU A 67 7.07 -8.92 0.97
CA LEU A 67 6.63 -7.55 1.28
C LEU A 67 5.27 -7.23 0.62
N ARG A 68 5.08 -7.67 -0.62
CA ARG A 68 3.83 -7.49 -1.36
C ARG A 68 2.66 -8.26 -0.74
N GLU A 69 2.87 -9.49 -0.27
CA GLU A 69 1.78 -10.32 0.25
C GLU A 69 1.49 -10.12 1.74
N THR A 70 2.48 -9.72 2.55
CA THR A 70 2.33 -9.59 4.01
C THR A 70 2.11 -8.15 4.47
N VAL A 71 2.72 -7.16 3.81
CA VAL A 71 2.73 -5.77 4.28
C VAL A 71 1.90 -4.86 3.40
N LEU A 72 2.02 -4.94 2.07
CA LEU A 72 1.38 -3.99 1.15
C LEU A 72 -0.13 -3.91 1.34
N TRP A 73 -0.81 -5.04 1.53
CA TRP A 73 -2.28 -5.04 1.68
C TRP A 73 -2.77 -4.32 2.94
N ARG A 74 -1.94 -4.26 3.98
CA ARG A 74 -2.28 -3.60 5.24
C ARG A 74 -2.40 -2.07 5.09
N VAL A 75 -1.90 -1.48 3.99
CA VAL A 75 -2.08 -0.05 3.72
C VAL A 75 -3.56 0.34 3.59
N PHE A 76 -4.44 -0.60 3.22
CA PHE A 76 -5.89 -0.37 3.16
C PHE A 76 -6.58 -0.46 4.53
N GLU A 77 -5.88 -0.94 5.55
CA GLU A 77 -6.42 -1.19 6.88
C GLU A 77 -6.00 -0.12 7.88
N ILE A 78 -4.93 0.62 7.55
CA ILE A 78 -4.29 1.61 8.42
C ILE A 78 -4.58 3.01 7.87
N GLU A 79 -5.11 3.88 8.73
CA GLU A 79 -5.38 5.27 8.37
C GLU A 79 -4.08 6.08 8.20
N GLY A 80 -3.12 5.85 9.10
CA GLY A 80 -1.99 6.73 9.35
C GLY A 80 -2.34 7.82 10.36
N GLY A 81 -1.45 8.78 10.53
CA GLY A 81 -1.60 9.87 11.49
C GLY A 81 -0.37 10.80 11.50
N GLY A 82 -0.54 12.01 12.04
CA GLY A 82 0.54 13.01 12.04
C GLY A 82 0.97 13.38 10.61
N GLU A 83 2.25 13.21 10.30
CA GLU A 83 2.81 13.50 8.96
C GLU A 83 2.66 12.33 7.97
N VAL A 84 2.41 11.10 8.44
CA VAL A 84 2.45 9.91 7.60
C VAL A 84 1.06 9.28 7.47
N SER A 85 0.48 9.48 6.29
CA SER A 85 -0.58 8.65 5.73
C SER A 85 -0.32 8.50 4.24
N ILE A 86 -0.78 7.41 3.64
CA ILE A 86 -0.55 7.18 2.20
C ILE A 86 -1.17 8.29 1.35
N ALA A 87 -2.33 8.83 1.75
CA ALA A 87 -2.95 9.98 1.08
C ALA A 87 -2.09 11.24 1.16
N ASN A 88 -1.49 11.50 2.33
CA ASN A 88 -0.59 12.64 2.53
C ASN A 88 0.71 12.50 1.72
N VAL A 89 1.33 11.31 1.76
CA VAL A 89 2.52 11.01 0.95
C VAL A 89 2.23 11.20 -0.54
N ASP A 90 1.08 10.73 -1.00
CA ASP A 90 0.70 10.84 -2.41
C ASP A 90 0.49 12.30 -2.84
N LYS A 91 -0.21 13.09 -2.01
CA LYS A 91 -0.48 14.52 -2.27
C LYS A 91 0.79 15.34 -2.49
N TYR A 92 1.87 15.00 -1.79
CA TYR A 92 3.13 15.74 -1.89
C TYR A 92 4.18 15.07 -2.80
N SER A 93 3.85 13.91 -3.37
CA SER A 93 4.64 13.26 -4.41
C SER A 93 4.26 13.79 -5.80
N ARG A 94 5.15 13.62 -6.79
CA ARG A 94 4.76 13.76 -8.19
C ARG A 94 3.70 12.71 -8.51
N LEU A 95 2.81 13.05 -9.44
CA LEU A 95 1.72 12.17 -9.86
C LEU A 95 2.25 10.80 -10.30
N GLU A 96 3.34 10.77 -11.07
CA GLU A 96 3.95 9.52 -11.56
C GLU A 96 4.79 8.78 -10.51
N ALA A 97 5.12 9.44 -9.39
CA ALA A 97 5.90 8.89 -8.30
C ALA A 97 5.03 8.47 -7.10
N GLY A 98 3.72 8.64 -7.21
CA GLY A 98 2.76 8.39 -6.16
C GLY A 98 2.51 6.90 -5.87
N TRP A 99 1.92 6.64 -4.71
CA TRP A 99 1.39 5.34 -4.34
C TRP A 99 0.25 4.91 -5.25
N ALA A 100 -0.64 5.83 -5.66
CA ALA A 100 -1.70 5.46 -6.59
C ALA A 100 -1.15 4.99 -7.96
N GLU A 101 -0.16 5.69 -8.52
CA GLU A 101 0.50 5.24 -9.75
C GLU A 101 1.26 3.92 -9.53
N THR A 102 1.81 3.71 -8.34
CA THR A 102 2.44 2.42 -7.98
C THR A 102 1.42 1.28 -8.05
N PHE A 103 0.24 1.43 -7.44
CA PHE A 103 -0.83 0.45 -7.54
C PHE A 103 -1.28 0.26 -8.99
N ARG A 104 -1.39 1.34 -9.76
CA ARG A 104 -1.77 1.29 -11.17
C ARG A 104 -0.78 0.49 -12.01
N ALA A 105 0.51 0.77 -11.89
CA ALA A 105 1.57 0.10 -12.62
C ALA A 105 1.56 -1.41 -12.33
N LEU A 106 1.53 -1.77 -11.04
CA LEU A 106 1.52 -3.17 -10.60
C LEU A 106 0.23 -3.92 -10.98
N VAL A 107 -0.91 -3.23 -11.08
CA VAL A 107 -2.14 -3.84 -11.62
C VAL A 107 -2.02 -4.02 -13.14
N SER A 108 -1.47 -3.02 -13.84
CA SER A 108 -1.35 -3.03 -15.30
C SER A 108 -0.40 -4.12 -15.81
N ASP A 109 0.65 -4.43 -15.06
CA ASP A 109 1.61 -5.49 -15.41
C ASP A 109 1.27 -6.87 -14.83
N GLY A 110 0.19 -6.95 -14.02
CA GLY A 110 -0.31 -8.19 -13.45
C GLY A 110 0.34 -8.63 -12.15
N ALA A 111 1.26 -7.85 -11.56
CA ALA A 111 1.83 -8.14 -10.24
C ALA A 111 0.83 -8.01 -9.09
N LEU A 112 -0.22 -7.20 -9.25
CA LEU A 112 -1.34 -7.09 -8.32
C LEU A 112 -2.67 -7.45 -9.00
N PRO A 113 -3.46 -8.36 -8.40
CA PRO A 113 -4.78 -8.69 -8.91
C PRO A 113 -5.76 -7.52 -8.69
N ARG A 114 -6.33 -6.98 -9.79
CA ARG A 114 -7.21 -5.80 -9.79
C ARG A 114 -8.41 -5.95 -8.87
N ASP A 115 -9.05 -7.12 -8.89
CA ASP A 115 -10.21 -7.47 -8.06
C ASP A 115 -9.88 -7.39 -6.57
N ARG A 116 -8.69 -7.82 -6.15
CA ARG A 116 -8.23 -7.71 -4.76
C ARG A 116 -7.98 -6.26 -4.36
N VAL A 117 -7.39 -5.44 -5.24
CA VAL A 117 -7.20 -4.01 -4.99
C VAL A 117 -8.56 -3.33 -4.78
N LEU A 118 -9.52 -3.53 -5.70
CA LEU A 118 -10.86 -2.98 -5.58
C LEU A 118 -11.60 -3.45 -4.33
N THR A 119 -11.53 -4.75 -4.03
CA THR A 119 -12.14 -5.31 -2.81
C THR A 119 -11.52 -4.68 -1.56
N SER A 120 -10.22 -4.43 -1.56
CA SER A 120 -9.53 -3.78 -0.45
C SER A 120 -9.95 -2.32 -0.29
N CYS A 121 -10.08 -1.57 -1.39
CA CYS A 121 -10.64 -0.22 -1.38
C CYS A 121 -12.07 -0.20 -0.82
N LEU A 122 -12.94 -1.09 -1.29
CA LEU A 122 -14.33 -1.18 -0.82
C LEU A 122 -14.42 -1.48 0.68
N ARG A 123 -13.60 -2.42 1.16
CA ARG A 123 -13.50 -2.72 2.60
C ARG A 123 -12.95 -1.52 3.38
N ALA A 124 -12.00 -0.78 2.82
CA ALA A 124 -11.43 0.41 3.44
C ALA A 124 -12.46 1.56 3.52
N LEU A 125 -13.33 1.71 2.52
CA LEU A 125 -14.43 2.68 2.54
C LEU A 125 -15.49 2.38 3.61
N GLY A 126 -15.62 1.11 4.02
CA GLY A 126 -16.46 0.72 5.15
C GLY A 126 -15.82 0.98 6.52
N ARG A 127 -14.61 1.53 6.57
CA ARG A 127 -13.95 1.93 7.83
C ARG A 127 -14.18 3.43 8.07
N ASP A 128 -14.16 3.83 9.35
CA ASP A 128 -14.33 5.22 9.79
C ASP A 128 -13.07 6.09 9.53
N PHE A 129 -12.53 6.03 8.31
CA PHE A 129 -11.41 6.88 7.92
C PHE A 129 -11.86 8.31 7.63
N SER A 130 -10.94 9.25 7.83
CA SER A 130 -11.14 10.65 7.44
C SER A 130 -11.54 10.79 5.96
N ALA A 131 -12.35 11.82 5.66
CA ALA A 131 -12.79 12.13 4.30
C ALA A 131 -11.62 12.28 3.31
N TYR A 132 -10.47 12.76 3.79
CA TYR A 132 -9.24 12.87 3.01
C TYR A 132 -8.70 11.50 2.55
N ARG A 133 -8.71 10.49 3.43
CA ARG A 133 -8.34 9.11 3.12
C ARG A 133 -9.35 8.45 2.17
N VAL A 134 -10.64 8.69 2.40
CA VAL A 134 -11.74 8.20 1.56
C VAL A 134 -11.62 8.71 0.12
N ALA A 135 -11.33 10.00 -0.07
CA ALA A 135 -11.13 10.58 -1.40
C ALA A 135 -9.99 9.89 -2.16
N TRP A 136 -8.89 9.58 -1.48
CA TRP A 136 -7.77 8.84 -2.09
C TRP A 136 -8.18 7.43 -2.52
N LEU A 137 -8.96 6.71 -1.70
CA LEU A 137 -9.44 5.35 -2.01
C LEU A 137 -10.36 5.30 -3.23
N LEU A 138 -11.12 6.37 -3.49
CA LEU A 138 -11.98 6.49 -4.67
C LEU A 138 -11.18 6.78 -5.95
N TRP A 139 -10.04 7.45 -5.83
CA TRP A 139 -9.20 7.81 -6.97
C TRP A 139 -8.41 6.61 -7.53
N VAL A 140 -7.90 5.73 -6.66
CA VAL A 140 -7.07 4.58 -7.07
C VAL A 140 -7.75 3.64 -8.10
N PRO A 141 -9.04 3.26 -7.94
CA PRO A 141 -9.78 2.47 -8.93
C PRO A 141 -9.92 3.11 -10.32
N GLU A 142 -10.08 4.43 -10.40
CA GLU A 142 -10.38 5.13 -11.65
C GLU A 142 -9.19 5.14 -12.62
N ILE A 143 -7.96 5.06 -12.09
CA ILE A 143 -6.75 5.07 -12.92
C ILE A 143 -6.50 3.72 -13.64
N GLY A 144 -7.22 2.65 -13.25
CA GLY A 144 -7.16 1.32 -13.86
C GLY A 144 -8.16 1.08 -15.01
N GLY A 145 -8.89 2.11 -15.46
CA GLY A 145 -9.92 1.99 -16.50
C GLY A 145 -11.25 1.40 -15.99
N PRO A 146 -12.34 1.51 -16.79
CA PRO A 146 -13.70 1.17 -16.37
C PRO A 146 -13.79 -0.30 -15.91
N ILE A 147 -14.61 -0.53 -14.88
CA ILE A 147 -14.97 -1.87 -14.43
C ILE A 147 -15.78 -2.53 -15.56
N ASP A 148 -15.30 -3.64 -16.12
CA ASP A 148 -16.10 -4.46 -17.03
C ASP A 148 -17.23 -5.14 -16.24
N PRO A 149 -18.51 -4.75 -16.43
CA PRO A 149 -19.63 -5.32 -15.69
C PRO A 149 -19.91 -6.79 -16.04
N THR A 150 -19.22 -7.37 -17.02
CA THR A 150 -19.40 -8.76 -17.46
C THR A 150 -18.45 -9.75 -16.76
N THR A 151 -17.45 -9.27 -16.02
CA THR A 151 -16.63 -10.14 -15.16
C THR A 151 -17.43 -10.59 -13.94
N LYS A 152 -18.14 -11.72 -14.10
CA LYS A 152 -18.78 -12.39 -12.96
C LYS A 152 -17.70 -12.87 -12.00
N PRO A 153 -17.77 -12.55 -10.69
CA PRO A 153 -16.94 -13.22 -9.70
C PRO A 153 -17.26 -14.71 -9.75
N THR A 154 -16.25 -15.53 -10.05
CA THR A 154 -16.38 -16.99 -9.97
C THR A 154 -16.66 -17.38 -8.52
N SER A 155 -17.94 -17.68 -8.28
CA SER A 155 -18.52 -18.32 -7.10
C SER A 155 -18.30 -17.63 -5.75
N TRP A 156 -19.25 -16.77 -5.36
CA TRP A 156 -19.72 -16.71 -3.97
C TRP A 156 -21.07 -17.43 -3.91
N SER A 157 -21.06 -18.73 -3.63
CA SER A 157 -22.29 -19.46 -3.31
C SER A 157 -22.69 -19.15 -1.88
N CYS A 158 -23.47 -18.08 -1.68
CA CYS A 158 -24.19 -17.87 -0.43
C CYS A 158 -25.37 -18.86 -0.40
N ARG A 159 -25.20 -19.98 0.29
CA ARG A 159 -26.30 -20.91 0.62
C ARG A 159 -27.12 -20.28 1.74
N CYS A 160 -28.09 -19.43 1.40
CA CYS A 160 -29.24 -19.22 2.27
C CYS A 160 -30.22 -20.36 2.00
N SER A 161 -30.16 -21.40 2.84
CA SER A 161 -31.22 -22.41 2.90
C SER A 161 -32.37 -21.81 3.69
N GLY A 162 -33.52 -21.63 3.04
CA GLY A 162 -34.72 -21.11 3.68
C GLY A 162 -35.44 -22.16 4.53
N ALA A 163 -36.14 -21.67 5.56
CA ALA A 163 -37.53 -21.99 5.91
C ALA A 163 -37.97 -20.99 6.98
#